data_AF-A0A850CKK6-F1
#
_entry.id   AF-A0A850CKK6-F1
#
_cell.length_a   1.000
_cell.length_b   1.000
_cell.length_c   1.000
_cell.angle_alpha   90.00
_cell.angle_beta   90.00
_cell.angle_gamma   90.00
#
_symmetry.space_group_name_H-M   'P 1'
#
loop_
_entity.id
_entity.type
_entity.pdbx_description
1 polymer ?
#
loop_
_entity_poly.entity_id
_entity_poly.type
_entity_poly.pdbx_seq_one_letter_code
_entity_poly.pdbx_strand_id
1 'polypeptide(L)'
;MQVKVASIESRIAEELGVRDGQVTAAVGLLDGGSTVPFVARYRKEVTGGLDDAQLRTLEERLGYLRELEERRSAVLASVEEQGKLDDTLRAQILAAETKARLEDIYLPFKPKRRTKAQIARESGLEPLADLLLGTPETEPSTA
;
A
#
# COMPACT_ATOMS: atom_id res chain seq x y z
N MET A 1 3.33 -21.13 -14.69
CA MET A 1 4.01 -21.35 -13.39
C MET A 1 3.49 -20.26 -12.45
N GLN A 2 2.59 -20.59 -11.52
CA GLN A 2 2.06 -19.62 -10.55
C GLN A 2 3.20 -19.34 -9.57
N VAL A 3 3.74 -18.12 -9.59
CA VAL A 3 4.66 -17.67 -8.55
C VAL A 3 3.83 -17.58 -7.28
N LYS A 4 3.99 -18.55 -6.37
CA LYS A 4 3.45 -18.45 -5.01
C LYS A 4 4.21 -17.33 -4.32
N VAL A 5 3.59 -16.17 -4.17
CA VAL A 5 4.07 -15.16 -3.25
C VAL A 5 3.97 -15.79 -1.85
N ALA A 6 5.10 -15.90 -1.14
CA ALA A 6 5.10 -16.39 0.24
C ALA A 6 4.19 -15.49 1.09
N SER A 7 3.45 -16.06 2.04
CA SER A 7 2.61 -15.25 2.91
C SER A 7 3.46 -14.34 3.79
N ILE A 8 2.85 -13.28 4.34
CA ILE A 8 3.53 -12.35 5.25
C ILE A 8 4.13 -13.13 6.43
N GLU A 9 3.41 -14.09 6.98
CA GLU A 9 3.84 -14.92 8.10
C GLU A 9 5.05 -15.78 7.75
N SER A 10 5.05 -16.46 6.59
CA SER A 10 6.19 -17.27 6.16
C SER A 10 7.44 -16.41 5.93
N ARG A 11 7.28 -15.20 5.37
CA ARG A 11 8.41 -14.27 5.18
C ARG A 11 9.00 -13.82 6.52
N ILE A 12 8.16 -13.47 7.48
CA ILE A 12 8.63 -13.10 8.83
C ILE A 12 9.28 -14.30 9.54
N ALA A 13 8.73 -15.50 9.35
CA ALA A 13 9.30 -16.72 9.94
C ALA A 13 10.72 -16.98 9.43
N GLU A 14 10.94 -16.82 8.12
CA GLU A 14 12.26 -16.90 7.49
C GLU A 14 13.21 -15.81 8.01
N GLU A 15 12.76 -14.55 8.06
CA GLU A 15 13.55 -13.42 8.56
C GLU A 15 13.98 -13.60 10.03
N LEU A 16 13.14 -14.21 10.86
CA LEU A 16 13.40 -14.45 12.29
C LEU A 16 14.06 -15.81 12.58
N GLY A 17 14.15 -16.71 11.60
CA GLY A 17 14.63 -18.07 11.79
C GLY A 17 13.75 -18.92 12.72
N VAL A 18 12.43 -18.72 12.67
CA VAL A 18 11.44 -19.43 13.51
C VAL A 18 10.43 -20.18 12.64
N ARG A 19 9.56 -20.98 13.25
CA ARG A 19 8.53 -21.72 12.50
C ARG A 19 7.33 -20.83 12.16
N ASP A 20 6.74 -21.01 10.98
CA ASP A 20 5.53 -20.29 10.53
C ASP A 20 4.43 -20.31 11.59
N GLY A 21 4.17 -21.46 12.22
CA GLY A 21 3.14 -21.58 13.26
C GLY A 21 3.37 -20.69 14.48
N GLN A 22 4.62 -20.36 14.81
CA GLN A 22 4.95 -19.42 15.90
C GLN A 22 4.58 -17.99 15.51
N VAL A 23 4.87 -17.61 14.26
CA VAL A 23 4.50 -16.30 13.72
C VAL A 23 2.98 -16.19 13.61
N THR A 24 2.29 -17.17 13.04
CA THR A 24 0.83 -17.17 12.94
C THR A 24 0.16 -17.02 14.32
N ALA A 25 0.66 -17.73 15.33
CA ALA A 25 0.13 -17.62 16.69
C ALA A 25 0.36 -16.23 17.30
N ALA A 26 1.56 -15.67 17.12
CA ALA A 26 1.88 -14.32 17.60
C ALA A 26 1.04 -13.25 16.88
N VAL A 27 0.93 -13.31 15.55
CA VAL A 27 0.09 -12.42 14.74
C VAL A 27 -1.35 -12.44 15.22
N GLY A 28 -1.93 -13.63 15.45
CA GLY A 28 -3.30 -13.74 15.95
C GLY A 28 -3.52 -13.09 17.33
N LEU A 29 -2.50 -13.13 18.21
CA LEU A 29 -2.56 -12.46 19.51
C LEU A 29 -2.47 -10.93 19.37
N LEU A 30 -1.57 -10.43 18.52
CA LEU A 30 -1.39 -9.00 18.26
C LEU A 30 -2.61 -8.39 17.58
N ASP A 31 -3.17 -9.07 16.57
CA ASP A 31 -4.41 -8.67 15.90
C ASP A 31 -5.61 -8.67 16.86
N GLY A 32 -5.58 -9.58 17.85
CA GLY A 32 -6.53 -9.62 18.97
C GLY A 32 -6.32 -8.53 20.02
N GLY A 33 -5.38 -7.59 19.80
CA GLY A 33 -5.10 -6.46 20.68
C GLY A 33 -4.16 -6.77 21.84
N SER A 34 -3.51 -7.93 21.87
CA SER A 34 -2.46 -8.21 22.85
C SER A 34 -1.22 -7.35 22.55
N THR A 35 -0.56 -6.84 23.58
CA THR A 35 0.70 -6.10 23.41
C THR A 35 1.91 -7.05 23.43
N VAL A 36 3.02 -6.66 22.80
CA VAL A 36 4.26 -7.45 22.83
C VAL A 36 4.71 -7.84 24.26
N PRO A 37 4.78 -6.91 25.24
CA PRO A 37 5.15 -7.30 26.61
C PRO A 37 4.19 -8.30 27.25
N PHE A 38 2.90 -8.22 26.93
CA PHE A 38 1.91 -9.19 27.42
C PHE A 38 2.11 -10.57 26.80
N VAL A 39 2.33 -10.63 25.48
CA VAL A 39 2.57 -11.89 24.77
C VAL A 39 3.85 -12.57 25.26
N ALA A 40 4.96 -11.81 25.35
CA ALA A 40 6.25 -12.31 25.80
C ALA A 40 6.19 -12.92 27.22
N ARG A 41 5.36 -12.35 28.10
CA ARG A 41 5.30 -12.71 29.52
C ARG A 41 4.22 -13.76 29.84
N TYR A 42 3.08 -13.71 29.16
CA TYR A 42 1.89 -14.50 29.53
C TYR A 42 1.39 -15.45 28.43
N ARG A 43 1.93 -15.36 27.21
CA ARG A 43 1.52 -16.21 26.07
C ARG A 43 2.69 -16.97 25.43
N LYS A 44 3.79 -17.14 26.17
CA LYS A 44 5.02 -17.80 25.70
C LYS A 44 4.77 -19.21 25.13
N GLU A 45 3.92 -20.01 25.78
CA GLU A 45 3.58 -21.35 25.29
C GLU A 45 2.81 -21.33 23.97
N VAL A 46 1.94 -20.33 23.78
CA VAL A 46 1.13 -20.18 22.57
C VAL A 46 1.99 -19.80 21.37
N THR A 47 3.00 -18.95 21.57
CA THR A 47 3.94 -18.55 20.52
C THR A 47 5.11 -19.52 20.35
N GLY A 48 5.14 -20.63 21.09
CA GLY A 48 6.23 -21.61 21.04
C GLY A 48 7.57 -21.04 21.52
N GLY A 49 7.54 -20.05 22.41
CA GLY A 49 8.73 -19.54 23.09
C GLY A 49 9.35 -18.27 22.52
N LEU A 50 8.65 -17.53 21.62
CA LEU A 50 9.17 -16.25 21.10
C LEU A 50 9.48 -15.28 22.24
N ASP A 51 10.68 -14.70 22.22
CA ASP A 51 11.10 -13.71 23.21
C ASP A 51 10.66 -12.28 22.85
N ASP A 52 10.88 -11.32 23.76
CA ASP A 52 10.48 -9.93 23.58
C ASP A 52 11.12 -9.28 22.35
N ALA A 53 12.39 -9.59 22.05
CA ALA A 53 13.09 -9.03 20.90
C ALA A 53 12.49 -9.56 19.59
N GLN A 54 12.27 -10.87 19.50
CA GLN A 54 11.63 -11.51 18.35
C GLN A 54 10.21 -10.98 18.12
N LEU A 55 9.43 -10.79 19.19
CA LEU A 55 8.06 -10.28 19.10
C LEU A 55 8.01 -8.80 18.64
N ARG A 56 8.95 -7.96 19.07
CA ARG A 56 9.04 -6.57 18.56
C ARG A 56 9.41 -6.54 17.08
N THR A 57 10.41 -7.32 16.69
CA THR A 57 10.79 -7.42 15.27
C THR A 57 9.62 -7.96 14.43
N LEU A 58 8.90 -8.97 14.93
CA LEU A 58 7.70 -9.49 14.28
C LEU A 58 6.65 -8.38 14.10
N GLU A 59 6.33 -7.62 15.13
CA GLU A 59 5.34 -6.53 15.08
C GLU A 59 5.71 -5.46 14.05
N GLU A 60 6.96 -5.00 14.06
CA GLU A 60 7.48 -4.01 13.10
C GLU A 60 7.42 -4.54 11.65
N ARG A 61 7.85 -5.79 11.43
CA ARG A 61 7.86 -6.41 10.10
C ARG A 61 6.45 -6.69 9.60
N LEU A 62 5.55 -7.13 10.47
CA LEU A 62 4.14 -7.34 10.15
C LEU A 62 3.49 -6.05 9.64
N GLY A 63 3.68 -4.93 10.35
CA GLY A 63 3.19 -3.63 9.92
C GLY A 63 3.75 -3.22 8.56
N TYR A 64 5.07 -3.28 8.38
CA TYR A 64 5.72 -2.94 7.12
C TYR A 64 5.19 -3.76 5.94
N LEU A 65 5.06 -5.07 6.11
CA LEU A 65 4.63 -5.99 5.05
C LEU A 65 3.15 -5.83 4.72
N ARG A 66 2.29 -5.59 5.70
CA ARG A 66 0.87 -5.27 5.46
C ARG A 66 0.71 -3.99 4.64
N GLU A 67 1.42 -2.93 5.01
CA GLU A 67 1.42 -1.68 4.24
C GLU A 67 1.95 -1.88 2.81
N LEU A 68 2.95 -2.75 2.62
CA LEU A 68 3.45 -3.10 1.29
C LEU A 68 2.39 -3.82 0.45
N GLU A 69 1.70 -4.84 1.00
CA GLU A 69 0.65 -5.58 0.27
C GLU A 69 -0.60 -4.74 -0.01
N GLU A 70 -1.00 -3.88 0.93
CA GLU A 70 -2.07 -2.91 0.71
C GLU A 70 -1.70 -1.97 -0.44
N ARG A 71 -0.49 -1.42 -0.42
CA ARG A 71 -0.01 -0.55 -1.48
C ARG A 71 0.10 -1.27 -2.82
N ARG A 72 0.56 -2.53 -2.82
CA ARG A 72 0.65 -3.38 -4.02
C ARG A 72 -0.72 -3.58 -4.65
N SER A 73 -1.72 -3.87 -3.82
CA SER A 73 -3.11 -4.03 -4.27
C SER A 73 -3.65 -2.75 -4.90
N ALA A 74 -3.41 -1.59 -4.27
CA ALA A 74 -3.81 -0.30 -4.83
C ALA A 74 -3.09 0.04 -6.15
N VAL A 75 -1.81 -0.31 -6.28
CA VAL A 75 -1.05 -0.13 -7.53
C VAL A 75 -1.61 -1.02 -8.64
N LEU A 76 -1.87 -2.31 -8.36
CA LEU A 76 -2.49 -3.21 -9.32
C LEU A 76 -3.83 -2.67 -9.82
N ALA A 77 -4.72 -2.28 -8.90
CA ALA A 77 -6.02 -1.70 -9.24
C ALA A 77 -5.88 -0.44 -10.11
N SER A 78 -4.99 0.49 -9.74
CA SER A 78 -4.80 1.73 -10.49
C SER A 78 -4.27 1.51 -11.91
N VAL A 79 -3.40 0.51 -12.11
CA VAL A 79 -2.86 0.16 -13.44
C VAL A 79 -3.90 -0.58 -14.27
N GLU A 80 -4.70 -1.45 -13.64
CA GLU A 80 -5.80 -2.18 -14.26
C GLU A 80 -6.92 -1.23 -14.71
N GLU A 81 -7.30 -0.25 -13.89
CA GLU A 81 -8.27 0.82 -14.24
C GLU A 81 -7.83 1.65 -15.46
N GLN A 82 -6.53 1.76 -15.71
CA GLN A 82 -5.98 2.43 -16.90
C GLN A 82 -5.95 1.52 -18.13
N GLY A 83 -6.31 0.23 -18.01
CA GLY A 83 -6.20 -0.76 -19.08
C GLY A 83 -4.77 -1.10 -19.48
N LYS A 84 -3.79 -0.84 -18.59
CA LYS A 84 -2.35 -0.98 -18.88
C LYS A 84 -1.70 -2.18 -18.19
N LEU A 85 -2.48 -2.96 -17.43
CA LEU A 85 -1.95 -4.11 -16.71
C LEU A 85 -1.79 -5.31 -17.65
N ASP A 86 -0.55 -5.60 -18.04
CA ASP A 86 -0.19 -6.86 -18.71
C ASP A 86 0.42 -7.88 -17.73
N ASP A 87 0.62 -9.11 -18.18
CA ASP A 87 1.16 -10.21 -17.36
C ASP A 87 2.59 -9.94 -16.88
N THR A 88 3.38 -9.23 -17.68
CA THR A 88 4.78 -8.92 -17.34
C THR A 88 4.83 -7.89 -16.21
N LEU A 89 4.04 -6.83 -16.31
CA LEU A 89 3.91 -5.79 -15.30
C LEU A 89 3.28 -6.33 -14.02
N ARG A 90 2.25 -7.17 -14.13
CA ARG A 90 1.65 -7.87 -12.99
C ARG A 90 2.72 -8.68 -12.24
N ALA A 91 3.54 -9.46 -12.96
CA ALA A 91 4.61 -10.23 -12.34
C ALA A 91 5.66 -9.33 -11.64
N GLN A 92 6.04 -8.20 -12.25
CA GLN A 92 6.97 -7.24 -11.65
C GLN A 92 6.41 -6.61 -10.36
N ILE A 93 5.13 -6.23 -10.35
CA ILE A 93 4.45 -5.65 -9.18
C ILE A 93 4.37 -6.68 -8.04
N LEU A 94 4.01 -7.93 -8.35
CA LEU A 94 3.94 -9.03 -7.37
C LEU A 94 5.31 -9.40 -6.80
N ALA A 95 6.38 -9.28 -7.60
CA ALA A 95 7.75 -9.56 -7.19
C ALA A 95 8.43 -8.39 -6.46
N ALA A 96 7.79 -7.23 -6.32
CA ALA A 96 8.39 -6.08 -5.66
C ALA A 96 8.52 -6.31 -4.14
N GLU A 97 9.75 -6.54 -3.66
CA GLU A 97 10.02 -6.88 -2.26
C GLU A 97 10.06 -5.69 -1.30
N THR A 98 10.14 -4.47 -1.82
CA THR A 98 10.23 -3.21 -1.06
C THR A 98 9.24 -2.18 -1.57
N LYS A 99 8.80 -1.27 -0.67
CA LYS A 99 7.93 -0.15 -1.03
C LYS A 99 8.55 0.75 -2.10
N ALA A 100 9.87 1.00 -2.02
CA ALA A 100 10.58 1.81 -3.00
C ALA A 100 10.53 1.16 -4.40
N ARG A 101 10.84 -0.13 -4.51
CA ARG A 101 10.79 -0.85 -5.78
C ARG A 101 9.39 -0.86 -6.37
N LEU A 102 8.37 -1.02 -5.54
CA LEU A 102 6.97 -0.95 -5.95
C LEU A 102 6.61 0.43 -6.53
N GLU A 103 7.04 1.51 -5.88
CA GLU A 103 6.81 2.87 -6.38
C GLU A 103 7.57 3.15 -7.69
N ASP A 104 8.80 2.65 -7.85
CA ASP A 104 9.55 2.81 -9.11
C ASP A 104 8.83 2.15 -10.28
N ILE A 105 8.26 0.96 -10.07
CA ILE A 105 7.46 0.26 -11.08
C ILE A 105 6.17 1.02 -11.38
N TYR A 106 5.53 1.59 -10.35
CA TYR A 106 4.28 2.33 -10.50
C TYR A 106 4.45 3.73 -11.11
N LEU A 107 5.64 4.33 -11.01
CA LEU A 107 5.90 5.72 -11.38
C LEU A 107 5.37 6.12 -12.78
N PRO A 108 5.54 5.32 -13.85
CA PRO A 108 5.02 5.65 -15.19
C PRO A 108 3.49 5.67 -15.30
N PHE A 109 2.80 4.99 -14.37
CA PHE A 109 1.35 4.83 -14.35
C PHE A 109 0.67 5.74 -13.35
N LYS A 110 1.44 6.38 -12.46
CA LYS A 110 0.90 7.26 -11.43
C LYS A 110 0.06 8.37 -12.07
N PRO A 111 -1.26 8.43 -11.80
CA PRO A 111 -2.12 9.46 -12.38
C PRO A 111 -1.57 10.84 -12.04
N LYS A 112 -1.43 11.68 -13.06
CA LYS A 112 -1.11 13.09 -12.84
C LYS A 112 -2.31 13.72 -12.12
N ARG A 113 -2.06 14.48 -11.04
CA ARG A 113 -3.15 15.18 -10.34
C ARG A 113 -3.93 16.00 -11.36
N ARG A 114 -5.22 15.69 -11.51
CA ARG A 114 -6.14 16.58 -12.20
C ARG A 114 -6.22 17.86 -11.38
N THR A 115 -5.73 18.96 -11.94
CA THR A 115 -5.77 20.25 -11.26
C THR A 115 -7.20 20.78 -11.27
N LYS A 116 -7.55 21.66 -10.32
CA LYS A 116 -8.84 22.36 -10.35
C LYS A 116 -9.06 23.08 -11.68
N ALA A 117 -7.99 23.61 -12.27
CA ALA A 117 -8.01 24.22 -13.60
C ALA A 117 -8.35 23.21 -14.72
N GLN A 118 -7.76 22.00 -14.72
CA GLN A 118 -8.13 20.95 -15.69
C GLN A 118 -9.60 20.54 -15.55
N ILE A 119 -10.08 20.36 -14.33
CA ILE A 119 -11.49 20.02 -14.07
C ILE A 119 -12.42 21.14 -14.58
N ALA A 120 -12.06 22.41 -14.33
CA ALA A 120 -12.81 23.57 -14.79
C ALA A 120 -12.86 23.65 -16.33
N ARG A 121 -11.72 23.46 -17.01
CA ARG A 121 -11.66 23.43 -18.48
C ARG A 121 -12.49 22.31 -19.08
N GLU A 122 -12.38 21.10 -18.55
CA GLU A 122 -13.19 19.94 -18.99
C GLU A 122 -14.69 20.13 -18.75
N SER A 123 -15.04 20.97 -17.77
CA SER A 123 -16.43 21.38 -17.50
C SER A 123 -16.88 22.56 -18.38
N GLY A 124 -16.06 22.99 -19.34
CA GLY A 124 -16.38 24.06 -20.28
C GLY A 124 -16.22 25.47 -19.70
N LEU A 125 -15.50 25.65 -18.59
CA LEU A 125 -15.31 26.97 -17.96
C LEU A 125 -14.18 27.81 -18.59
N GLU A 126 -13.48 27.27 -19.59
CA GLU A 126 -12.37 27.98 -20.28
C GLU A 126 -12.84 29.26 -21.00
N PRO A 127 -13.94 29.27 -21.79
CA PRO A 127 -14.41 30.49 -22.45
C PRO A 127 -14.85 31.59 -21.47
N LEU A 128 -15.44 31.22 -20.33
CA LEU A 128 -15.82 32.16 -19.28
C LEU A 128 -14.57 32.80 -18.65
N ALA A 129 -13.54 32.00 -18.37
CA ALA A 129 -12.28 32.51 -17.83
C ALA A 129 -11.62 33.50 -18.80
N ASP A 130 -11.58 33.17 -20.10
CA ASP A 130 -11.02 34.03 -21.15
C ASP A 130 -11.81 35.34 -21.31
N LEU A 131 -13.14 35.29 -21.21
CA LEU A 131 -14.02 36.47 -21.23
C LEU A 131 -13.72 37.43 -20.09
N LEU A 132 -13.69 36.92 -18.85
CA LEU A 132 -13.46 37.74 -17.66
C LEU A 132 -12.03 38.31 -17.62
N LEU A 133 -11.05 37.58 -18.16
CA LEU A 133 -9.67 38.06 -18.31
C LEU A 133 -9.56 39.15 -19.39
N GLY A 134 -10.24 38.97 -20.53
CA GLY A 134 -10.18 39.87 -21.67
C GLY A 134 -11.04 41.14 -21.50
N THR A 135 -12.07 41.08 -20.67
CA THR A 135 -13.03 42.17 -20.44
C THR A 135 -13.30 42.34 -18.95
N PRO A 136 -12.40 43.03 -18.21
CA PRO A 136 -12.44 43.13 -16.73
C PRO A 136 -13.70 43.81 -16.17
N GLU A 137 -14.36 44.63 -16.98
CA GLU A 137 -15.66 45.26 -16.68
C GLU A 137 -16.86 44.30 -16.74
N THR A 138 -16.65 43.04 -17.14
CA THR A 138 -17.70 42.02 -17.13
C THR A 138 -18.01 41.59 -15.70
N GLU A 139 -19.28 41.69 -15.29
CA GLU A 139 -19.75 41.20 -13.99
C GLU A 139 -19.68 39.66 -13.90
N PRO A 140 -18.82 39.07 -13.04
CA PRO A 140 -18.55 37.63 -13.04
C PRO A 140 -19.75 36.75 -12.71
N SER A 141 -20.73 37.29 -11.97
CA SER A 141 -21.90 36.54 -11.52
C SER A 141 -22.99 36.39 -12.59
N THR A 142 -22.90 37.14 -13.69
CA THR A 142 -23.91 37.21 -14.75
C THR A 142 -23.35 36.92 -16.15
N ALA A 143 -22.07 36.53 -16.22
CA ALA A 143 -21.33 36.25 -17.45
C ALA A 143 -21.61 34.87 -18.03
#